data_AF-A0A259SXI1-F1
#
_entry.id   AF-A0A259SXI1-F1
#
_cell.length_a   1.000
_cell.length_b   1.000
_cell.length_c   1.000
_cell.angle_alpha   90.00
_cell.angle_beta   90.00
_cell.angle_gamma   90.00
#
_symmetry.space_group_name_H-M   'P 1'
#
loop_
_entity.id
_entity.type
_entity.pdbx_description
1 polymer ?
#
loop_
_entity_poly.entity_id
_entity_poly.type
_entity_poly.pdbx_seq_one_letter_code
_entity_poly.pdbx_strand_id
1 'polypeptide(L)'
;MLFNKKKAWRGILLTLVCVLTLSVLAACEKGGSDDQKDASKAVATYEGGEITENEFNTQKKIMTFMSPEYAQFMDMADFQDYLVKQKIAFKYLSGKATDDAKKEGEKKAGQQIDQMKKQVGDDQFKQLLDQQKLKEDELKQYLVQVMTVMEDMNAKVTEDDIKKQYESNKQDFMVATVHHILIGLTDSNNKERTKEEALKIAKDVKSQLDNGGDFAELAKKYSDDSSSKDNGGVYKDFTVGQWSVQEFKEQVLTLPLNKISTPVESNLGYSIIKVDSRKDTPYDKLTNDQKEMIRSNLGASKIDQFMQSDLTKIIKKIDLPKTADTSKSGAGTTDTGTTGSGTEGSTSGTGTTGSSNSGGTGESKGSDTGTTTFEEKGNVSGEGSGK
;
A
#
# COMPACT_ATOMS: atom_id res chain seq x y z
N MET A 1 19.85 24.36 -1.89
CA MET A 1 19.80 23.84 -0.51
C MET A 1 19.79 22.33 -0.56
N LEU A 2 20.79 21.69 0.04
CA LEU A 2 21.00 20.24 0.05
C LEU A 2 19.95 19.57 0.94
N PHE A 3 19.04 18.80 0.35
CA PHE A 3 18.12 17.94 1.10
C PHE A 3 18.89 16.72 1.64
N ASN A 4 18.98 16.64 2.97
CA ASN A 4 19.65 15.59 3.72
C ASN A 4 18.87 14.27 3.60
N LYS A 5 19.34 13.35 2.74
CA LYS A 5 18.70 12.06 2.41
C LYS A 5 18.59 11.07 3.59
N LYS A 6 19.20 11.35 4.75
CA LYS A 6 19.17 10.43 5.92
C LYS A 6 17.81 10.32 6.63
N LYS A 7 16.84 11.19 6.34
CA LYS A 7 15.52 11.18 7.02
C LYS A 7 14.40 10.47 6.26
N ALA A 8 14.58 10.13 4.99
CA ALA A 8 13.50 9.61 4.14
C ALA A 8 13.08 8.16 4.46
N TRP A 9 13.87 7.42 5.26
CA TRP A 9 13.68 5.99 5.46
C TRP A 9 13.07 5.59 6.81
N ARG A 10 12.80 6.56 7.68
CA ARG A 10 12.18 6.32 9.00
C ARG A 10 10.69 5.98 8.94
N GLY A 11 10.12 5.81 7.75
CA GLY A 11 8.70 5.60 7.52
C GLY A 11 8.35 4.24 6.91
N ILE A 12 9.08 3.17 7.24
CA ILE A 12 8.62 1.80 6.92
C ILE A 12 7.54 1.46 7.96
N LEU A 13 6.32 1.87 7.68
CA LEU A 13 5.13 1.44 8.40
C LEU A 13 4.97 -0.08 8.21
N LEU A 14 5.00 -0.82 9.32
CA LEU A 14 4.57 -2.21 9.41
C LEU A 14 3.05 -2.28 9.16
N THR A 15 2.63 -2.27 7.89
CA THR A 15 1.24 -2.57 7.52
C THR A 15 1.11 -4.02 7.09
N LEU A 16 1.12 -4.93 8.05
CA LEU A 16 0.56 -6.28 7.89
C LEU A 16 -0.86 -6.26 8.46
N VAL A 17 -1.78 -5.59 7.75
CA VAL A 17 -3.21 -5.64 8.04
C VAL A 17 -3.84 -6.70 7.14
N CYS A 18 -3.96 -7.91 7.65
CA CYS A 18 -4.87 -8.92 7.09
C CYS A 18 -5.98 -9.16 8.10
N VAL A 19 -7.10 -8.46 7.92
CA VAL A 19 -8.37 -8.73 8.61
C VAL A 19 -9.02 -9.93 7.93
N LEU A 20 -9.10 -11.09 8.59
CA LEU A 20 -10.06 -12.13 8.24
C LEU A 20 -10.55 -12.89 9.49
N THR A 21 -11.87 -13.06 9.52
CA THR A 21 -12.72 -13.50 10.63
C THR A 21 -12.70 -15.01 10.89
N LEU A 22 -13.00 -15.35 12.15
CA LEU A 22 -13.12 -16.66 12.82
C LEU A 22 -13.75 -17.81 12.01
N SER A 23 -13.19 -19.02 12.20
CA SER A 23 -13.93 -20.24 12.59
C SER A 23 -12.97 -21.29 13.16
N VAL A 24 -13.33 -21.81 14.33
CA VAL A 24 -12.61 -22.76 15.19
C VAL A 24 -12.56 -24.15 14.55
N LEU A 25 -11.42 -24.84 14.66
CA LEU A 25 -11.36 -26.28 14.99
C LEU A 25 -9.97 -26.62 15.56
N ALA A 26 -9.99 -27.34 16.68
CA ALA A 26 -8.82 -27.82 17.40
C ALA A 26 -8.26 -29.08 16.72
N ALA A 27 -6.94 -29.21 16.65
CA ALA A 27 -6.27 -30.50 16.49
C ALA A 27 -4.88 -30.47 17.13
N CYS A 28 -4.57 -31.55 17.83
CA CYS A 28 -3.47 -31.69 18.77
C CYS A 28 -2.07 -31.82 18.14
N GLU A 29 -1.13 -31.21 18.85
CA GLU A 29 0.28 -31.47 19.04
C GLU A 29 0.84 -32.88 18.70
N LYS A 30 1.84 -32.93 17.81
CA LYS A 30 3.19 -33.50 18.03
C LYS A 30 3.96 -33.66 16.72
N GLY A 31 5.16 -33.08 16.65
CA GLY A 31 6.14 -33.41 15.61
C GLY A 31 7.47 -32.76 15.90
N GLY A 32 8.40 -33.53 16.48
CA GLY A 32 9.76 -33.10 16.76
C GLY A 32 10.63 -33.02 15.50
N SER A 33 11.58 -32.11 15.51
CA SER A 33 12.68 -32.02 14.54
C SER A 33 13.98 -31.82 15.30
N ASP A 34 15.00 -32.59 14.91
CA ASP A 34 16.38 -32.56 15.42
C ASP A 34 16.92 -31.12 15.54
N ASP A 35 17.21 -30.69 16.77
CA ASP A 35 17.94 -29.46 17.08
C ASP A 35 19.43 -29.65 16.78
N GLN A 36 19.79 -29.70 15.49
CA GLN A 36 21.18 -29.51 15.11
C GLN A 36 21.53 -28.03 15.30
N LYS A 37 22.15 -27.70 16.43
CA LYS A 37 22.64 -26.34 16.72
C LYS A 37 23.50 -25.84 15.55
N ASP A 38 23.06 -24.72 14.97
CA ASP A 38 23.76 -24.02 13.90
C ASP A 38 25.15 -23.57 14.37
N ALA A 39 26.19 -24.02 13.65
CA ALA A 39 27.59 -23.74 13.97
C ALA A 39 28.20 -22.63 13.09
N SER A 40 27.38 -21.92 12.30
CA SER A 40 27.84 -20.79 11.49
C SER A 40 28.27 -19.60 12.35
N LYS A 41 29.08 -18.70 11.76
CA LYS A 41 29.65 -17.54 12.48
C LYS A 41 28.54 -16.63 12.99
N ALA A 42 28.66 -16.15 14.23
CA ALA A 42 27.79 -15.09 14.75
C ALA A 42 28.00 -13.77 13.97
N VAL A 43 26.91 -13.23 13.42
CA VAL A 43 26.87 -11.90 12.76
C VAL A 43 26.35 -10.81 13.70
N ALA A 44 25.73 -11.18 14.82
CA ALA A 44 25.42 -10.26 15.90
C ALA A 44 25.34 -10.97 17.25
N THR A 45 25.69 -10.26 18.33
CA THR A 45 25.50 -10.73 19.71
C THR A 45 24.72 -9.70 20.50
N TYR A 46 23.87 -10.18 21.41
CA TYR A 46 23.01 -9.36 22.25
C TYR A 46 22.86 -10.00 23.64
N GLU A 47 22.19 -9.32 24.56
CA GLU A 47 21.85 -9.89 25.86
C GLU A 47 20.89 -11.08 25.69
N GLY A 48 21.36 -12.27 26.02
CA GLY A 48 20.56 -13.51 25.95
C GLY A 48 20.78 -14.35 24.70
N GLY A 49 21.64 -13.94 23.75
CA GLY A 49 21.98 -14.80 22.62
C GLY A 49 22.79 -14.15 21.51
N GLU A 50 22.80 -14.82 20.37
CA GLU A 50 23.42 -14.39 19.13
C GLU A 50 22.51 -14.64 17.93
N ILE A 51 22.82 -13.96 16.83
CA ILE A 51 22.29 -14.24 15.49
C ILE A 51 23.42 -14.79 14.65
N THR A 52 23.25 -15.99 14.13
CA THR A 52 24.22 -16.64 13.26
C THR A 52 24.08 -16.16 11.81
N GLU A 53 25.09 -16.43 10.99
CA GLU A 53 25.08 -16.12 9.57
C GLU A 53 23.96 -16.88 8.83
N ASN A 54 23.71 -18.16 9.16
CA ASN A 54 22.60 -18.88 8.54
C ASN A 54 21.25 -18.31 8.98
N GLU A 55 21.04 -17.99 10.27
CA GLU A 55 19.81 -17.34 10.73
C GLU A 55 19.55 -16.02 9.99
N PHE A 56 20.60 -15.21 9.79
CA PHE A 56 20.49 -13.95 9.07
C PHE A 56 20.22 -14.17 7.57
N ASN A 57 20.85 -15.16 6.94
CA ASN A 57 20.60 -15.51 5.54
C ASN A 57 19.18 -16.06 5.33
N THR A 58 18.68 -16.88 6.25
CA THR A 58 17.29 -17.36 6.23
C THR A 58 16.31 -16.20 6.41
N GLN A 59 16.58 -15.24 7.30
CA GLN A 59 15.77 -14.02 7.44
C GLN A 59 15.69 -13.24 6.11
N LYS A 60 16.79 -13.09 5.38
CA LYS A 60 16.79 -12.43 4.06
C LYS A 60 15.90 -13.17 3.06
N LYS A 61 16.01 -14.51 2.97
CA LYS A 61 15.17 -15.34 2.08
C LYS A 61 13.69 -15.19 2.42
N ILE A 62 13.34 -15.21 3.70
CA ILE A 62 11.95 -15.04 4.17
C ILE A 62 11.43 -13.66 3.80
N MET A 63 12.22 -12.60 4.01
CA MET A 63 11.80 -11.25 3.64
C MET A 63 11.59 -11.12 2.12
N THR A 64 12.48 -11.68 1.30
CA THR A 64 12.30 -11.71 -0.17
C THR A 64 11.09 -12.55 -0.58
N PHE A 65 10.81 -13.65 0.11
CA PHE A 65 9.63 -14.49 -0.13
C PHE A 65 8.33 -13.75 0.17
N MET A 66 8.28 -13.05 1.31
CA MET A 66 7.07 -12.33 1.75
C MET A 66 6.86 -11.00 1.01
N SER A 67 7.95 -10.34 0.60
CA SER A 67 7.93 -9.02 -0.04
C SER A 67 9.04 -8.93 -1.10
N PRO A 68 8.79 -9.50 -2.31
CA PRO A 68 9.77 -9.54 -3.40
C PRO A 68 10.31 -8.17 -3.82
N GLU A 69 9.54 -7.10 -3.63
CA GLU A 69 9.93 -5.72 -3.89
C GLU A 69 11.18 -5.27 -3.12
N TYR A 70 11.48 -5.92 -1.98
CA TYR A 70 12.65 -5.62 -1.16
C TYR A 70 13.94 -6.29 -1.64
N ALA A 71 13.89 -7.17 -2.64
CA ALA A 71 15.07 -7.89 -3.13
C ALA A 71 16.22 -6.94 -3.52
N GLN A 72 15.89 -5.81 -4.16
CA GLN A 72 16.89 -4.81 -4.58
C GLN A 72 17.60 -4.08 -3.42
N PHE A 73 17.01 -4.11 -2.22
CA PHE A 73 17.58 -3.46 -1.03
C PHE A 73 18.37 -4.43 -0.15
N MET A 74 18.31 -5.75 -0.40
CA MET A 74 18.90 -6.80 0.44
C MET A 74 20.41 -6.66 0.67
N ASP A 75 21.13 -6.05 -0.27
CA ASP A 75 22.57 -5.83 -0.20
C ASP A 75 22.97 -4.44 0.30
N MET A 76 21.99 -3.57 0.58
CA MET A 76 22.27 -2.26 1.17
C MET A 76 22.63 -2.43 2.66
N ALA A 77 23.77 -1.87 3.07
CA ALA A 77 24.28 -2.00 4.43
C ALA A 77 23.27 -1.57 5.50
N ASP A 78 22.59 -0.43 5.28
CA ASP A 78 21.56 0.07 6.20
C ASP A 78 20.35 -0.88 6.31
N PHE A 79 20.03 -1.64 5.25
CA PHE A 79 18.93 -2.62 5.26
C PHE A 79 19.33 -3.92 5.92
N GLN A 80 20.57 -4.36 5.71
CA GLN A 80 21.10 -5.48 6.47
C GLN A 80 21.18 -5.18 7.98
N ASP A 81 21.60 -3.97 8.35
CA ASP A 81 21.59 -3.49 9.73
C ASP A 81 20.17 -3.46 10.32
N TYR A 82 19.19 -2.96 9.56
CA TYR A 82 17.79 -3.01 9.96
C TYR A 82 17.28 -4.45 10.15
N LEU A 83 17.52 -5.35 9.19
CA LEU A 83 17.06 -6.73 9.24
C LEU A 83 17.66 -7.52 10.41
N VAL A 84 18.96 -7.34 10.68
CA VAL A 84 19.60 -8.03 11.82
C VAL A 84 19.05 -7.51 13.14
N LYS A 85 18.81 -6.19 13.26
CA LYS A 85 18.17 -5.57 14.43
C LYS A 85 16.75 -6.09 14.64
N GLN A 86 15.97 -6.19 13.57
CA GLN A 86 14.63 -6.78 13.62
C GLN A 86 14.69 -8.23 14.10
N LYS A 87 15.59 -9.05 13.54
CA LYS A 87 15.75 -10.45 13.97
C LYS A 87 16.14 -10.56 15.44
N ILE A 88 17.05 -9.72 15.94
CA ILE A 88 17.43 -9.66 17.35
C ILE A 88 16.21 -9.33 18.21
N ALA A 89 15.44 -8.30 17.86
CA ALA A 89 14.30 -7.88 18.64
C ALA A 89 13.23 -8.96 18.75
N PHE A 90 12.82 -9.55 17.63
CA PHE A 90 11.84 -10.63 17.65
C PHE A 90 12.38 -11.87 18.38
N LYS A 91 13.67 -12.17 18.33
CA LYS A 91 14.25 -13.35 19.01
C LYS A 91 14.27 -13.14 20.52
N TYR A 92 14.70 -11.94 20.93
CA TYR A 92 14.70 -11.52 22.31
C TYR A 92 13.29 -11.47 22.91
N LEU A 93 12.34 -10.81 22.24
CA LEU A 93 10.96 -10.66 22.71
C LEU A 93 10.22 -12.01 22.74
N SER A 94 10.37 -12.84 21.71
CA SER A 94 9.77 -14.17 21.67
C SER A 94 10.30 -15.07 22.79
N GLY A 95 11.60 -14.99 23.10
CA GLY A 95 12.20 -15.71 24.23
C GLY A 95 11.67 -15.27 25.60
N LYS A 96 11.10 -14.06 25.70
CA LYS A 96 10.49 -13.51 26.92
C LYS A 96 8.96 -13.62 26.95
N ALA A 97 8.35 -14.10 25.87
CA ALA A 97 6.91 -14.21 25.78
C ALA A 97 6.37 -15.28 26.74
N THR A 98 5.14 -15.08 27.18
CA THR A 98 4.40 -16.07 27.97
C THR A 98 4.16 -17.37 27.19
N ASP A 99 3.95 -18.48 27.90
CA ASP A 99 3.68 -19.77 27.25
C ASP A 99 2.34 -19.77 26.50
N ASP A 100 1.34 -19.02 26.99
CA ASP A 100 0.08 -18.82 26.28
C ASP A 100 0.28 -18.08 24.95
N ALA A 101 1.10 -17.03 24.95
CA ALA A 101 1.44 -16.30 23.72
C ALA A 101 2.21 -17.17 22.72
N LYS A 102 3.13 -18.03 23.18
CA LYS A 102 3.83 -18.99 22.31
C LYS A 102 2.86 -19.98 21.67
N LYS A 103 1.95 -20.55 22.48
CA LYS A 103 0.95 -21.51 22.01
C LYS A 103 0.00 -20.89 20.98
N GLU A 104 -0.52 -19.69 21.25
CA GLU A 104 -1.40 -19.01 20.29
C GLU A 104 -0.62 -18.55 19.04
N GLY A 105 0.63 -18.09 19.21
CA GLY A 105 1.53 -17.77 18.11
C GLY A 105 1.77 -18.95 17.17
N GLU A 106 1.99 -20.16 17.71
CA GLU A 106 2.14 -21.37 16.92
C GLU A 106 0.88 -21.73 16.13
N LYS A 107 -0.28 -21.65 16.80
CA LYS A 107 -1.58 -21.89 16.16
C LYS A 107 -1.83 -20.92 15.01
N LYS A 108 -1.66 -19.61 15.24
CA LYS A 108 -1.86 -18.59 14.19
C LYS A 108 -0.86 -18.75 13.05
N ALA A 109 0.38 -19.17 13.33
CA ALA A 109 1.38 -19.38 12.30
C ALA A 109 1.00 -20.55 11.38
N GLY A 110 0.47 -21.64 11.95
CA GLY A 110 -0.11 -22.73 11.16
C GLY A 110 -1.26 -22.26 10.27
N GLN A 111 -2.20 -21.51 10.83
CA GLN A 111 -3.34 -20.95 10.07
C GLN A 111 -2.88 -20.04 8.92
N GLN A 112 -1.82 -19.25 9.13
CA GLN A 112 -1.26 -18.37 8.10
C GLN A 112 -0.61 -19.17 6.96
N ILE A 113 0.13 -20.24 7.27
CA ILE A 113 0.69 -21.14 6.24
C ILE A 113 -0.44 -21.79 5.44
N ASP A 114 -1.47 -22.30 6.12
CA ASP A 114 -2.64 -22.90 5.47
C ASP A 114 -3.35 -21.90 4.56
N GLN A 115 -3.48 -20.64 5.00
CA GLN A 115 -4.06 -19.58 4.18
C GLN A 115 -3.20 -19.27 2.96
N MET A 116 -1.88 -19.16 3.11
CA MET A 116 -0.97 -18.94 1.98
C MET A 116 -1.10 -20.07 0.95
N LYS A 117 -1.08 -21.33 1.40
CA LYS A 117 -1.31 -22.50 0.55
C LYS A 117 -2.66 -22.47 -0.14
N LYS A 118 -3.72 -22.08 0.56
CA LYS A 118 -5.07 -21.98 -0.02
C LYS A 118 -5.19 -20.89 -1.09
N GLN A 119 -4.40 -19.81 -0.98
CA GLN A 119 -4.40 -18.71 -1.95
C GLN A 119 -3.67 -19.05 -3.25
N VAL A 120 -2.52 -19.73 -3.17
CA VAL A 120 -1.68 -20.00 -4.35
C VAL A 120 -1.72 -21.45 -4.83
N GLY A 121 -2.16 -22.39 -3.99
CA GLY A 121 -2.10 -23.84 -4.19
C GLY A 121 -0.81 -24.46 -3.61
N ASP A 122 -0.91 -25.66 -3.04
CA ASP A 122 0.19 -26.35 -2.35
C ASP A 122 1.45 -26.50 -3.22
N ASP A 123 1.28 -26.94 -4.48
CA ASP A 123 2.40 -27.13 -5.41
C ASP A 123 3.08 -25.80 -5.76
N GLN A 124 2.29 -24.75 -6.01
CA GLN A 124 2.82 -23.42 -6.30
C GLN A 124 3.51 -22.83 -5.07
N PHE A 125 2.94 -23.02 -3.87
CA PHE A 125 3.54 -22.59 -2.62
C PHE A 125 4.91 -23.24 -2.42
N LYS A 126 5.00 -24.55 -2.63
CA LYS A 126 6.27 -25.28 -2.59
C LYS A 126 7.27 -24.77 -3.64
N GLN A 127 6.84 -24.54 -4.88
CA GLN A 127 7.70 -23.98 -5.92
C GLN A 127 8.24 -22.59 -5.56
N LEU A 128 7.42 -21.72 -4.97
CA LEU A 128 7.85 -20.39 -4.53
C LEU A 128 8.88 -20.47 -3.39
N LEU A 129 8.71 -21.40 -2.45
CA LEU A 129 9.71 -21.69 -1.40
C LEU A 129 11.02 -22.22 -2.00
N ASP A 130 10.95 -23.16 -2.93
CA ASP A 130 12.11 -23.76 -3.61
C ASP A 130 12.90 -22.71 -4.41
N GLN A 131 12.23 -21.76 -5.07
CA GLN A 131 12.87 -20.64 -5.77
C GLN A 131 13.74 -19.79 -4.83
N GLN A 132 13.30 -19.59 -3.59
CA GLN A 132 14.04 -18.85 -2.57
C GLN A 132 15.01 -19.75 -1.77
N LYS A 133 15.06 -21.05 -2.06
CA LYS A 133 15.80 -22.06 -1.30
C LYS A 133 15.46 -21.98 0.20
N LEU A 134 14.18 -21.83 0.49
CA LEU A 134 13.60 -21.68 1.81
C LEU A 134 12.79 -22.93 2.16
N LYS A 135 12.96 -23.49 3.35
CA LYS A 135 12.14 -24.60 3.83
C LYS A 135 10.84 -24.09 4.43
N GLU A 136 9.76 -24.87 4.30
CA GLU A 136 8.47 -24.52 4.92
C GLU A 136 8.60 -24.36 6.45
N ASP A 137 9.36 -25.23 7.11
CA ASP A 137 9.59 -25.14 8.56
C ASP A 137 10.32 -23.86 8.96
N GLU A 138 11.25 -23.36 8.14
CA GLU A 138 11.95 -22.09 8.40
C GLU A 138 10.97 -20.91 8.34
N LEU A 139 10.09 -20.89 7.34
CA LEU A 139 9.03 -19.90 7.23
C LEU A 139 8.04 -19.99 8.40
N LYS A 140 7.62 -21.21 8.75
CA LYS A 140 6.71 -21.46 9.86
C LYS A 140 7.31 -20.99 11.18
N GLN A 141 8.56 -21.33 11.49
CA GLN A 141 9.24 -20.88 12.71
C GLN A 141 9.36 -19.36 12.77
N TYR A 142 9.62 -18.69 11.64
CA TYR A 142 9.59 -17.23 11.58
C TYR A 142 8.19 -16.67 11.92
N LEU A 143 7.13 -17.22 11.33
CA LEU A 143 5.76 -16.79 11.62
C LEU A 143 5.38 -17.06 13.08
N VAL A 144 5.76 -18.21 13.65
CA VAL A 144 5.56 -18.53 15.08
C VAL A 144 6.22 -17.45 15.92
N GLN A 145 7.46 -17.08 15.61
CA GLN A 145 8.21 -16.08 16.35
C GLN A 145 7.54 -14.70 16.28
N VAL A 146 7.14 -14.26 15.08
CA VAL A 146 6.44 -12.98 14.87
C VAL A 146 5.11 -12.95 15.62
N MET A 147 4.29 -13.99 15.46
CA MET A 147 2.96 -14.05 16.06
C MET A 147 3.02 -14.19 17.57
N THR A 148 3.97 -14.96 18.10
CA THR A 148 4.21 -15.03 19.55
C THR A 148 4.48 -13.64 20.15
N VAL A 149 5.32 -12.84 19.50
CA VAL A 149 5.61 -11.48 19.97
C VAL A 149 4.37 -10.60 19.88
N MET A 150 3.60 -10.68 18.78
CA MET A 150 2.35 -9.94 18.64
C MET A 150 1.34 -10.30 19.74
N GLU A 151 1.11 -11.60 20.00
CA GLU A 151 0.18 -12.05 21.05
C GLU A 151 0.64 -11.59 22.44
N ASP A 152 1.93 -11.71 22.74
CA ASP A 152 2.48 -11.29 24.02
C ASP A 152 2.34 -9.78 24.25
N MET A 153 2.57 -8.97 23.20
CA MET A 153 2.38 -7.53 23.28
C MET A 153 0.90 -7.13 23.35
N ASN A 154 0.02 -7.82 22.64
CA ASN A 154 -1.44 -7.60 22.69
C ASN A 154 -2.01 -7.95 24.07
N ALA A 155 -1.52 -9.02 24.70
CA ALA A 155 -1.91 -9.43 26.05
C ALA A 155 -1.48 -8.40 27.11
N LYS A 156 -0.41 -7.63 26.85
CA LYS A 156 0.08 -6.54 27.72
C LYS A 156 -0.68 -5.22 27.54
N VAL A 157 -1.62 -5.14 26.60
CA VAL A 157 -2.47 -3.95 26.42
C VAL A 157 -3.68 -4.06 27.34
N THR A 158 -3.90 -3.04 28.16
CA THR A 158 -5.02 -3.00 29.10
C THR A 158 -6.28 -2.39 28.46
N GLU A 159 -7.45 -2.61 29.06
CA GLU A 159 -8.68 -1.93 28.62
C GLU A 159 -8.57 -0.40 28.75
N ASP A 160 -7.82 0.09 29.75
CA ASP A 160 -7.55 1.52 29.92
C ASP A 160 -6.67 2.08 28.78
N ASP A 161 -5.69 1.31 28.30
CA ASP A 161 -4.89 1.68 27.13
C ASP A 161 -5.78 1.80 25.88
N ILE A 162 -6.67 0.82 25.67
CA ILE A 162 -7.62 0.81 24.54
C ILE A 162 -8.55 2.03 24.63
N LYS A 163 -9.12 2.28 25.81
CA LYS A 163 -9.98 3.44 26.04
C LYS A 163 -9.24 4.74 25.80
N LYS A 164 -8.02 4.89 26.30
CA LYS A 164 -7.18 6.07 26.08
C LYS A 164 -6.91 6.30 24.59
N GLN A 165 -6.60 5.24 23.85
CA GLN A 165 -6.35 5.32 22.41
C GLN A 165 -7.61 5.65 21.61
N TYR A 166 -8.78 5.15 22.03
CA TYR A 166 -10.06 5.56 21.48
C TYR A 166 -10.32 7.05 21.74
N GLU A 167 -10.12 7.51 22.99
CA GLU A 167 -10.37 8.90 23.38
C GLU A 167 -9.50 9.89 22.60
N SER A 168 -8.25 9.53 22.28
CA SER A 168 -7.37 10.37 21.46
C SER A 168 -7.75 10.42 19.97
N ASN A 169 -8.53 9.44 19.48
CA ASN A 169 -8.85 9.30 18.05
C ASN A 169 -10.36 9.07 17.81
N LYS A 170 -11.24 9.65 18.63
CA LYS A 170 -12.70 9.42 18.55
C LYS A 170 -13.28 9.59 17.15
N GLN A 171 -12.76 10.57 16.42
CA GLN A 171 -13.20 10.89 15.06
C GLN A 171 -13.00 9.72 14.09
N ASP A 172 -11.99 8.88 14.30
CA ASP A 172 -11.77 7.69 13.47
C ASP A 172 -12.83 6.61 13.69
N PHE A 173 -13.52 6.61 14.84
CA PHE A 173 -14.61 5.68 15.13
C PHE A 173 -15.98 6.22 14.77
N MET A 174 -16.05 7.49 14.35
CA MET A 174 -17.30 8.08 13.88
C MET A 174 -17.79 7.32 12.64
N VAL A 175 -19.10 7.13 12.57
CA VAL A 175 -19.76 6.49 11.44
C VAL A 175 -20.43 7.55 10.58
N ALA A 176 -20.19 7.50 9.26
CA ALA A 176 -20.75 8.45 8.32
C ALA A 176 -21.43 7.74 7.14
N THR A 177 -22.53 8.32 6.66
CA THR A 177 -23.09 7.99 5.35
C THR A 177 -22.79 9.13 4.39
N VAL A 178 -22.13 8.82 3.28
CA VAL A 178 -21.67 9.81 2.30
C VAL A 178 -21.97 9.36 0.88
N HIS A 179 -22.17 10.32 0.00
CA HIS A 179 -22.08 10.13 -1.44
C HIS A 179 -20.73 10.65 -1.95
N HIS A 180 -20.14 9.92 -2.88
CA HIS A 180 -18.79 10.15 -3.40
C HIS A 180 -18.76 10.03 -4.93
N ILE A 181 -18.08 10.98 -5.57
CA ILE A 181 -17.64 10.87 -6.96
C ILE A 181 -16.14 11.16 -6.97
N LEU A 182 -15.32 10.14 -7.23
CA LEU A 182 -13.91 10.32 -7.58
C LEU A 182 -13.77 10.54 -9.08
N ILE A 183 -13.13 11.64 -9.47
CA ILE A 183 -12.55 11.82 -10.80
C ILE A 183 -11.06 11.55 -10.69
N GLY A 184 -10.65 10.36 -11.14
CA GLY A 184 -9.30 9.86 -11.01
C GLY A 184 -8.31 10.48 -12.00
N LEU A 185 -7.03 10.46 -11.65
CA LEU A 185 -5.91 10.70 -12.60
C LEU A 185 -5.71 9.53 -13.57
N THR A 186 -6.34 8.41 -13.29
CA THR A 186 -6.49 7.28 -14.21
C THR A 186 -7.95 6.87 -14.19
N ASP A 187 -8.56 6.76 -15.37
CA ASP A 187 -9.96 6.39 -15.49
C ASP A 187 -10.19 4.88 -15.38
N SER A 188 -11.46 4.46 -15.34
CA SER A 188 -11.83 3.05 -15.26
C SER A 188 -11.36 2.19 -16.45
N ASN A 189 -10.90 2.79 -17.55
CA ASN A 189 -10.33 2.12 -18.71
C ASN A 189 -8.79 2.22 -18.76
N ASN A 190 -8.15 2.58 -17.64
CA ASN A 190 -6.71 2.82 -17.52
C ASN A 190 -6.16 3.97 -18.39
N LYS A 191 -7.02 4.91 -18.79
CA LYS A 191 -6.57 6.11 -19.48
C LYS A 191 -6.12 7.16 -18.46
N GLU A 192 -4.90 7.64 -18.61
CA GLU A 192 -4.36 8.72 -17.78
C GLU A 192 -5.03 10.07 -18.09
N ARG A 193 -5.15 10.89 -17.05
CA ARG A 193 -5.61 12.28 -17.09
C ARG A 193 -4.63 13.17 -16.34
N THR A 194 -4.42 14.38 -16.82
CA THR A 194 -3.73 15.39 -16.02
C THR A 194 -4.61 15.88 -14.87
N LYS A 195 -4.00 16.52 -13.87
CA LYS A 195 -4.76 17.16 -12.79
C LYS A 195 -5.72 18.22 -13.32
N GLU A 196 -5.35 18.96 -14.36
CA GLU A 196 -6.19 19.99 -14.97
C GLU A 196 -7.41 19.39 -15.67
N GLU A 197 -7.23 18.26 -16.36
CA GLU A 197 -8.32 17.52 -17.01
C GLU A 197 -9.29 16.95 -15.98
N ALA A 198 -8.77 16.27 -14.95
CA ALA A 198 -9.58 15.73 -13.86
C ALA A 198 -10.34 16.85 -13.11
N LEU A 199 -9.69 17.98 -12.83
CA LEU A 199 -10.33 19.14 -12.19
C LEU A 199 -11.45 19.72 -13.06
N LYS A 200 -11.24 19.81 -14.38
CA LYS A 200 -12.26 20.32 -15.31
C LYS A 200 -13.52 19.45 -15.26
N ILE A 201 -13.34 18.12 -15.29
CA ILE A 201 -14.46 17.16 -15.19
C ILE A 201 -15.13 17.29 -13.81
N ALA A 202 -14.36 17.35 -12.72
CA ALA A 202 -14.93 17.48 -11.38
C ALA A 202 -15.73 18.79 -11.20
N LYS A 203 -15.26 19.90 -11.77
CA LYS A 203 -16.01 21.16 -11.78
C LYS A 203 -17.31 21.07 -12.59
N ASP A 204 -17.29 20.38 -13.73
CA ASP A 204 -18.48 20.15 -14.53
C ASP A 204 -19.51 19.29 -13.78
N VAL A 205 -19.08 18.18 -13.18
CA VAL A 205 -19.96 17.31 -12.36
C VAL A 205 -20.53 18.08 -11.17
N LYS A 206 -19.71 18.88 -10.47
CA LYS A 206 -20.19 19.75 -9.37
C LYS A 206 -21.24 20.75 -9.86
N SER A 207 -21.04 21.37 -11.02
CA SER A 207 -22.02 22.27 -11.63
C SER A 207 -23.34 21.56 -11.95
N GLN A 208 -23.28 20.34 -12.51
CA GLN A 208 -24.48 19.54 -12.77
C GLN A 208 -25.23 19.21 -11.47
N LEU A 209 -24.50 18.84 -10.41
CA LEU A 209 -25.06 18.59 -9.08
C LEU A 209 -25.71 19.85 -8.47
N ASP A 210 -25.06 21.01 -8.57
CA ASP A 210 -25.60 22.27 -8.06
C ASP A 210 -26.88 22.71 -8.80
N ASN A 211 -27.01 22.30 -10.06
CA ASN A 211 -28.20 22.55 -10.88
C ASN A 211 -29.30 21.47 -10.71
N GLY A 212 -29.19 20.61 -9.68
CA GLY A 212 -30.21 19.62 -9.34
C GLY A 212 -30.06 18.27 -10.04
N GLY A 213 -28.88 17.99 -10.63
CA GLY A 213 -28.57 16.66 -11.17
C GLY A 213 -28.60 15.57 -10.09
N ASP A 214 -29.02 14.36 -10.47
CA ASP A 214 -29.04 13.22 -9.55
C ASP A 214 -27.62 12.73 -9.26
N PHE A 215 -27.29 12.61 -7.96
CA PHE A 215 -25.95 12.24 -7.54
C PHE A 215 -25.59 10.82 -7.96
N ALA A 216 -26.53 9.87 -7.85
CA ALA A 216 -26.26 8.47 -8.17
C ALA A 216 -26.04 8.24 -9.67
N GLU A 217 -26.82 8.92 -10.51
CA GLU A 217 -26.63 8.94 -11.98
C GLU A 217 -25.25 9.50 -12.35
N LEU A 218 -24.86 10.63 -11.75
CA LEU A 218 -23.56 11.25 -12.01
C LEU A 218 -22.39 10.42 -11.47
N ALA A 219 -22.55 9.76 -10.32
CA ALA A 219 -21.56 8.83 -9.77
C ALA A 219 -21.34 7.64 -10.70
N LYS A 220 -22.41 7.00 -11.19
CA LYS A 220 -22.31 5.90 -12.16
C LYS A 220 -21.61 6.32 -13.45
N LYS A 221 -21.95 7.52 -13.95
CA LYS A 221 -21.46 8.03 -15.23
C LYS A 221 -20.00 8.49 -15.18
N TYR A 222 -19.61 9.20 -14.12
CA TYR A 222 -18.33 9.92 -14.08
C TYR A 222 -17.34 9.36 -13.06
N SER A 223 -17.78 8.59 -12.06
CA SER A 223 -16.86 8.17 -11.02
C SER A 223 -15.94 7.04 -11.47
N ASP A 224 -14.68 7.20 -11.12
CA ASP A 224 -13.63 6.18 -11.23
C ASP A 224 -13.45 5.38 -9.92
N ASP A 225 -14.24 5.67 -8.87
CA ASP A 225 -14.29 4.86 -7.65
C ASP A 225 -15.12 3.60 -7.89
N SER A 226 -14.46 2.51 -8.25
CA SER A 226 -15.08 1.21 -8.53
C SER A 226 -15.84 0.62 -7.34
N SER A 227 -15.53 1.03 -6.10
CA SER A 227 -16.13 0.44 -4.90
C SER A 227 -17.52 1.01 -4.57
N SER A 228 -17.83 2.22 -5.05
CA SER A 228 -19.10 2.89 -4.75
C SER A 228 -19.89 3.32 -5.99
N LYS A 229 -19.25 3.50 -7.16
CA LYS A 229 -19.89 4.05 -8.38
C LYS A 229 -21.19 3.34 -8.77
N ASP A 230 -21.20 2.00 -8.76
CA ASP A 230 -22.35 1.22 -9.23
C ASP A 230 -23.51 1.27 -8.22
N ASN A 231 -23.21 1.58 -6.97
CA ASN A 231 -24.18 1.85 -5.90
C ASN A 231 -24.47 3.35 -5.74
N GLY A 232 -24.35 4.14 -6.82
CA GLY A 232 -24.66 5.57 -6.81
C GLY A 232 -23.68 6.43 -5.99
N GLY A 233 -22.45 5.95 -5.81
CA GLY A 233 -21.42 6.62 -5.04
C GLY A 233 -21.61 6.54 -3.52
N VAL A 234 -22.51 5.68 -3.02
CA VAL A 234 -22.89 5.67 -1.61
C VAL A 234 -21.99 4.77 -0.78
N TYR A 235 -21.34 5.35 0.23
CA TYR A 235 -20.82 4.63 1.38
C TYR A 235 -21.77 4.81 2.55
N LYS A 236 -22.44 3.72 2.95
CA LYS A 236 -23.43 3.73 4.01
C LYS A 236 -22.84 3.26 5.32
N ASP A 237 -23.09 4.02 6.38
CA ASP A 237 -22.69 3.72 7.76
C ASP A 237 -21.23 3.24 7.86
N PHE A 238 -20.34 3.94 7.17
CA PHE A 238 -18.92 3.60 7.07
C PHE A 238 -18.10 4.25 8.20
N THR A 239 -17.12 3.53 8.74
CA THR A 239 -16.27 4.04 9.83
C THR A 239 -15.21 4.98 9.26
N VAL A 240 -15.15 6.22 9.75
CA VAL A 240 -14.30 7.28 9.17
C VAL A 240 -12.82 6.90 9.14
N GLY A 241 -12.33 6.22 10.18
CA GLY A 241 -10.93 5.78 10.28
C GLY A 241 -10.53 4.72 9.26
N GLN A 242 -11.48 4.09 8.56
CA GLN A 242 -11.19 3.09 7.52
C GLN A 242 -10.83 3.71 6.17
N TRP A 243 -11.13 5.00 5.94
CA TRP A 243 -10.63 5.69 4.74
C TRP A 243 -9.15 6.02 4.90
N SER A 244 -8.38 5.81 3.83
CA SER A 244 -6.93 6.06 3.81
C SER A 244 -6.53 7.42 3.24
N VAL A 245 -7.44 8.10 2.52
CA VAL A 245 -7.20 9.41 1.91
C VAL A 245 -7.53 10.50 2.92
N GLN A 246 -6.52 11.19 3.42
CA GLN A 246 -6.66 12.15 4.51
C GLN A 246 -7.55 13.34 4.13
N GLU A 247 -7.40 13.87 2.92
CA GLU A 247 -8.19 15.00 2.42
C GLU A 247 -9.69 14.64 2.33
N PHE A 248 -9.98 13.38 1.99
CA PHE A 248 -11.34 12.86 1.98
C PHE A 248 -11.90 12.77 3.40
N LYS A 249 -11.15 12.18 4.35
CA LYS A 249 -11.57 12.06 5.76
C LYS A 249 -11.90 13.43 6.35
N GLU A 250 -11.03 14.41 6.15
CA GLU A 250 -11.22 15.76 6.66
C GLU A 250 -12.53 16.36 6.16
N GLN A 251 -12.83 16.21 4.86
CA GLN A 251 -14.08 16.69 4.29
C GLN A 251 -15.29 15.94 4.85
N VAL A 252 -15.20 14.62 5.03
CA VAL A 252 -16.26 13.87 5.72
C VAL A 252 -16.46 14.41 7.13
N LEU A 253 -15.41 14.77 7.87
CA LEU A 253 -15.52 15.30 9.24
C LEU A 253 -16.07 16.73 9.31
N THR A 254 -15.76 17.60 8.34
CA THR A 254 -16.04 19.04 8.46
C THR A 254 -17.19 19.54 7.58
N LEU A 255 -17.51 18.87 6.47
CA LEU A 255 -18.53 19.35 5.52
C LEU A 255 -19.91 19.45 6.19
N PRO A 256 -20.67 20.54 6.06
CA PRO A 256 -22.02 20.59 6.59
C PRO A 256 -22.90 19.48 6.00
N LEU A 257 -23.78 18.90 6.81
CA LEU A 257 -24.66 17.81 6.34
C LEU A 257 -25.50 18.27 5.14
N ASN A 258 -25.68 17.35 4.19
CA ASN A 258 -26.42 17.54 2.94
C ASN A 258 -25.89 18.65 2.04
N LYS A 259 -24.68 19.16 2.27
CA LYS A 259 -23.97 20.05 1.33
C LYS A 259 -23.01 19.25 0.46
N ILE A 260 -22.87 19.70 -0.78
CA ILE A 260 -21.94 19.14 -1.76
C ILE A 260 -20.64 19.94 -1.68
N SER A 261 -19.52 19.26 -1.47
CA SER A 261 -18.20 19.87 -1.38
C SER A 261 -17.80 20.50 -2.71
N THR A 262 -16.85 21.44 -2.68
CA THR A 262 -16.03 21.72 -3.86
C THR A 262 -15.19 20.49 -4.22
N PRO A 263 -14.64 20.39 -5.45
CA PRO A 263 -13.66 19.34 -5.77
C PRO A 263 -12.51 19.33 -4.75
N VAL A 264 -12.28 18.17 -4.13
CA VAL A 264 -11.29 17.93 -3.09
C VAL A 264 -10.11 17.22 -3.74
N GLU A 265 -8.95 17.87 -3.79
CA GLU A 265 -7.75 17.30 -4.41
C GLU A 265 -7.09 16.24 -3.50
N SER A 266 -6.64 15.14 -4.10
CA SER A 266 -5.75 14.15 -3.48
C SER A 266 -4.75 13.61 -4.51
N ASN A 267 -3.89 12.68 -4.09
CA ASN A 267 -3.01 11.95 -5.01
C ASN A 267 -3.78 11.05 -6.01
N LEU A 268 -5.03 10.71 -5.73
CA LEU A 268 -5.87 9.89 -6.61
C LEU A 268 -6.61 10.72 -7.66
N GLY A 269 -6.76 12.03 -7.45
CA GLY A 269 -7.52 12.93 -8.32
C GLY A 269 -8.40 13.90 -7.53
N TYR A 270 -9.65 14.09 -7.96
CA TYR A 270 -10.57 15.02 -7.31
C TYR A 270 -11.85 14.32 -6.86
N SER A 271 -12.16 14.46 -5.57
CA SER A 271 -13.39 13.91 -4.99
C SER A 271 -14.47 14.99 -4.86
N ILE A 272 -15.71 14.65 -5.18
CA ILE A 272 -16.90 15.43 -4.85
C ILE A 272 -17.68 14.63 -3.80
N ILE A 273 -17.97 15.28 -2.67
CA ILE A 273 -18.45 14.59 -1.47
C ILE A 273 -19.74 15.27 -1.02
N LYS A 274 -20.72 14.47 -0.61
CA LYS A 274 -21.89 14.92 0.15
C LYS A 274 -22.02 14.04 1.39
N VAL A 275 -22.15 14.66 2.55
CA VAL A 275 -22.28 13.92 3.81
C VAL A 275 -23.74 13.94 4.24
N ASP A 276 -24.41 12.79 4.27
CA ASP A 276 -25.82 12.70 4.66
C ASP A 276 -25.97 12.61 6.17
N SER A 277 -25.11 11.84 6.83
CA SER A 277 -25.12 11.69 8.28
C SER A 277 -23.73 11.43 8.84
N ARG A 278 -23.55 11.84 10.10
CA ARG A 278 -22.38 11.57 10.94
C ARG A 278 -22.85 11.29 12.35
N LYS A 279 -22.32 10.22 12.94
CA LYS A 279 -22.69 9.78 14.28
C LYS A 279 -21.44 9.35 15.02
N ASP A 280 -21.21 9.95 16.18
CA ASP A 280 -20.19 9.47 17.10
C ASP A 280 -20.51 8.03 17.52
N THR A 281 -19.47 7.21 17.64
CA THR A 281 -19.58 5.86 18.20
C THR A 281 -18.98 5.89 19.60
N PRO A 282 -19.79 5.89 20.67
CA PRO A 282 -19.30 5.81 22.04
C PRO A 282 -18.43 4.56 22.29
N TYR A 283 -17.51 4.64 23.25
CA TYR A 283 -16.59 3.55 23.56
C TYR A 283 -17.30 2.21 23.87
N ASP A 284 -18.41 2.26 24.61
CA ASP A 284 -19.23 1.10 24.97
C ASP A 284 -19.99 0.49 23.78
N LYS A 285 -20.02 1.20 22.65
CA LYS A 285 -20.61 0.74 21.38
C LYS A 285 -19.58 0.24 20.38
N LEU A 286 -18.28 0.31 20.70
CA LEU A 286 -17.27 -0.31 19.85
C LEU A 286 -17.48 -1.82 19.80
N THR A 287 -17.37 -2.39 18.61
CA THR A 287 -17.38 -3.83 18.42
C THR A 287 -16.12 -4.46 19.03
N ASN A 288 -16.17 -5.77 19.30
CA ASN A 288 -14.99 -6.50 19.74
C ASN A 288 -13.85 -6.38 18.71
N ASP A 289 -14.17 -6.46 17.41
CA ASP A 289 -13.17 -6.31 16.34
C ASP A 289 -12.51 -4.93 16.33
N GLN A 290 -13.27 -3.86 16.59
CA GLN A 290 -12.71 -2.52 16.73
C GLN A 290 -11.77 -2.41 17.93
N LYS A 291 -12.14 -2.99 19.07
CA LYS A 291 -11.28 -3.03 20.27
C LYS A 291 -10.02 -3.87 20.04
N GLU A 292 -10.15 -5.02 19.38
CA GLU A 292 -9.01 -5.87 19.04
C GLU A 292 -8.08 -5.24 18.01
N MET A 293 -8.60 -4.44 17.08
CA MET A 293 -7.79 -3.62 16.18
C MET A 293 -6.98 -2.57 16.96
N ILE A 294 -7.62 -1.86 17.90
CA ILE A 294 -6.91 -0.91 18.78
C ILE A 294 -5.83 -1.65 19.59
N ARG A 295 -6.18 -2.80 20.18
CA ARG A 295 -5.27 -3.64 20.95
C ARG A 295 -4.05 -4.04 20.13
N SER A 296 -4.28 -4.53 18.91
CA SER A 296 -3.22 -4.95 17.99
C SER A 296 -2.31 -3.80 17.58
N ASN A 297 -2.87 -2.62 17.31
CA ASN A 297 -2.09 -1.43 16.98
C ASN A 297 -1.24 -0.95 18.16
N LEU A 298 -1.78 -0.98 19.37
CA LEU A 298 -1.03 -0.66 20.59
C LEU A 298 0.06 -1.69 20.89
N GLY A 299 -0.22 -2.98 20.67
CA GLY A 299 0.76 -4.06 20.76
C GLY A 299 1.92 -3.86 19.79
N ALA A 300 1.62 -3.58 18.51
CA ALA A 300 2.61 -3.25 17.49
C ALA A 300 3.42 -2.00 17.89
N SER A 301 2.77 -0.95 18.41
CA SER A 301 3.46 0.25 18.88
C SER A 301 4.46 -0.01 20.01
N LYS A 302 4.17 -0.97 20.91
CA LYS A 302 5.14 -1.42 21.93
C LYS A 302 6.37 -2.07 21.30
N ILE A 303 6.21 -2.84 20.21
CA ILE A 303 7.33 -3.43 19.46
C ILE A 303 8.16 -2.33 18.81
N ASP A 304 7.52 -1.35 18.17
CA ASP A 304 8.21 -0.22 17.54
C ASP A 304 8.98 0.60 18.58
N GLN A 305 8.39 0.86 19.74
CA GLN A 305 9.07 1.55 20.84
C GLN A 305 10.31 0.76 21.31
N PHE A 306 10.18 -0.57 21.43
CA PHE A 306 11.29 -1.44 21.79
C PHE A 306 12.41 -1.35 20.75
N MET A 307 12.08 -1.49 19.46
CA MET A 307 13.02 -1.38 18.33
C MET A 307 13.77 -0.04 18.33
N GLN A 308 13.07 1.06 18.63
CA GLN A 308 13.65 2.41 18.57
C GLN A 308 14.51 2.76 19.79
N SER A 309 14.18 2.25 20.98
CA SER A 309 14.74 2.78 22.24
C SER A 309 15.43 1.74 23.12
N ASP A 310 14.95 0.51 23.16
CA ASP A 310 15.45 -0.52 24.09
C ASP A 310 16.38 -1.52 23.41
N LEU A 311 16.15 -1.79 22.13
CA LEU A 311 16.94 -2.73 21.35
C LEU A 311 18.44 -2.37 21.35
N THR A 312 18.77 -1.08 21.24
CA THR A 312 20.17 -0.61 21.23
C THR A 312 20.89 -0.87 22.55
N LYS A 313 20.16 -0.97 23.66
CA LYS A 313 20.73 -1.24 24.99
C LYS A 313 21.12 -2.70 25.16
N ILE A 314 20.45 -3.61 24.45
CA ILE A 314 20.70 -5.05 24.55
C ILE A 314 21.68 -5.56 23.48
N ILE A 315 21.91 -4.82 22.39
CA ILE A 315 22.86 -5.20 21.36
C ILE A 315 24.29 -5.00 21.87
N LYS A 316 25.10 -6.07 21.82
CA LYS A 316 26.51 -6.03 22.22
C LYS A 316 27.42 -5.78 21.02
N LYS A 317 27.17 -6.45 19.89
CA LYS A 317 27.96 -6.33 18.67
C LYS A 317 27.13 -6.69 17.44
N ILE A 318 27.34 -5.97 16.35
CA ILE A 318 26.89 -6.36 14.99
C ILE A 318 28.15 -6.44 14.12
N ASP A 319 28.33 -7.56 13.44
CA ASP A 319 29.45 -7.89 12.54
C ASP A 319 28.88 -8.51 11.26
N LEU A 320 28.20 -7.67 10.48
CA LEU A 320 27.61 -8.08 9.20
C LEU A 320 28.70 -8.30 8.14
N PRO A 321 28.50 -9.26 7.22
CA PRO A 321 29.36 -9.40 6.05
C PRO A 321 29.46 -8.07 5.31
N LYS A 322 30.69 -7.65 4.95
CA LYS A 322 30.87 -6.44 4.14
C LYS A 322 30.21 -6.66 2.78
N THR A 323 29.14 -5.92 2.49
CA THR A 323 28.63 -5.83 1.13
C THR A 323 29.61 -5.00 0.30
N ALA A 324 29.90 -5.48 -0.92
CA ALA A 324 30.73 -4.72 -1.84
C ALA A 324 30.04 -3.38 -2.11
N ASP A 325 30.76 -2.29 -1.86
CA ASP A 325 30.26 -0.92 -1.95
C ASP A 325 29.92 -0.61 -3.42
N THR A 326 28.67 -0.86 -3.84
CA THR A 326 28.20 -0.58 -5.21
C THR A 326 27.92 0.92 -5.43
N SER A 327 28.28 1.79 -4.47
CA SER A 327 28.19 3.25 -4.59
C SER A 327 29.12 3.86 -5.66
N LYS A 328 29.83 3.07 -6.48
CA LYS A 328 30.75 3.56 -7.51
C LYS A 328 30.55 2.88 -8.87
N SER A 329 29.34 2.87 -9.40
CA SER A 329 29.12 2.71 -10.84
C SER A 329 28.01 3.63 -11.32
N GLY A 330 28.42 4.86 -11.66
CA GLY A 330 27.55 5.93 -12.13
C GLY A 330 28.37 7.09 -12.70
N ALA A 331 29.46 6.77 -13.40
CA ALA A 331 30.25 7.70 -14.18
C ALA A 331 31.01 6.91 -15.25
N GLY A 332 30.25 6.26 -16.14
CA GLY A 332 30.77 5.69 -17.38
C GLY A 332 30.38 6.62 -18.52
N THR A 333 31.29 7.50 -18.89
CA THR A 333 31.31 8.26 -20.13
C THR A 333 31.09 7.33 -21.33
N THR A 334 30.05 7.59 -22.12
CA THR A 334 29.90 7.03 -23.46
C THR A 334 30.90 7.71 -24.38
N ASP A 335 32.06 7.08 -24.56
CA ASP A 335 32.97 7.31 -25.68
C ASP A 335 32.70 6.21 -26.72
N THR A 336 31.97 6.55 -27.78
CA THR A 336 31.81 5.68 -28.95
C THR A 336 32.74 6.15 -30.05
N GLY A 337 34.02 5.76 -29.94
CA GLY A 337 34.97 5.78 -31.05
C GLY A 337 34.84 4.50 -31.88
N THR A 338 34.11 4.57 -32.99
CA THR A 338 34.12 3.53 -34.03
C THR A 338 35.23 3.83 -35.03
N THR A 339 36.27 2.99 -35.06
CA THR A 339 37.30 2.95 -36.10
C THR A 339 36.76 2.34 -37.38
N GLY A 340 36.97 3.02 -38.50
CA GLY A 340 36.50 2.62 -39.83
C GLY A 340 37.49 1.83 -40.68
N SER A 341 36.96 1.30 -41.79
CA SER A 341 37.57 0.99 -43.09
C SER A 341 36.39 0.56 -43.97
N GLY A 342 36.01 1.13 -45.11
CA GLY A 342 36.66 1.95 -46.13
C GLY A 342 36.26 1.33 -47.47
N THR A 343 35.52 2.05 -48.34
CA THR A 343 35.61 2.03 -49.83
C THR A 343 34.57 3.00 -50.44
N GLU A 344 35.11 4.08 -51.04
CA GLU A 344 34.75 4.86 -52.24
C GLU A 344 33.29 5.21 -52.63
N GLY A 345 33.08 6.49 -53.00
CA GLY A 345 32.06 6.83 -54.00
C GLY A 345 31.43 8.25 -54.03
N SER A 346 32.23 9.32 -54.12
CA SER A 346 31.95 10.56 -54.88
C SER A 346 30.77 11.52 -54.56
N THR A 347 31.14 12.78 -54.23
CA THR A 347 30.62 14.13 -54.64
C THR A 347 29.10 14.41 -54.66
N SER A 348 28.53 15.58 -54.32
CA SER A 348 28.93 16.98 -54.08
C SER A 348 27.82 17.58 -53.18
N GLY A 349 28.07 18.50 -52.24
CA GLY A 349 28.12 19.94 -52.54
C GLY A 349 27.51 20.72 -51.36
N THR A 350 28.34 21.55 -50.74
CA THR A 350 28.11 22.81 -50.00
C THR A 350 26.70 23.43 -50.08
N GLY A 351 26.11 24.06 -49.06
CA GLY A 351 26.63 24.65 -47.82
C GLY A 351 25.47 25.30 -47.05
N THR A 352 25.52 25.37 -45.72
CA THR A 352 25.82 26.59 -44.95
C THR A 352 24.57 27.27 -44.35
N THR A 353 24.34 26.93 -43.07
CA THR A 353 24.03 27.77 -41.89
C THR A 353 23.03 28.94 -41.93
N GLY A 354 22.28 29.05 -40.82
CA GLY A 354 21.77 30.29 -40.25
C GLY A 354 20.24 30.34 -40.21
N SER A 355 19.58 29.78 -39.20
CA SER A 355 19.34 30.35 -37.85
C SER A 355 18.56 31.67 -37.84
N SER A 356 17.60 31.70 -36.91
CA SER A 356 16.96 32.85 -36.24
C SER A 356 15.72 33.52 -36.87
N ASN A 357 14.59 33.21 -36.20
CA ASN A 357 13.80 34.12 -35.37
C ASN A 357 12.54 34.82 -35.95
N SER A 358 11.51 34.76 -35.09
CA SER A 358 10.41 35.69 -34.83
C SER A 358 9.43 36.11 -35.94
N GLY A 359 8.15 35.87 -35.63
CA GLY A 359 7.24 36.99 -35.35
C GLY A 359 6.18 37.30 -36.40
N GLY A 360 4.91 37.17 -35.98
CA GLY A 360 3.94 38.27 -36.13
C GLY A 360 2.98 38.25 -37.33
N THR A 361 1.70 38.00 -36.99
CA THR A 361 0.50 38.79 -37.36
C THR A 361 0.06 38.96 -38.83
N GLY A 362 -1.26 38.82 -39.04
CA GLY A 362 -2.02 39.27 -40.22
C GLY A 362 -3.07 38.22 -40.63
N GLU A 363 -4.27 38.20 -40.05
CA GLU A 363 -5.45 38.99 -40.42
C GLU A 363 -5.95 38.71 -41.86
N SER A 364 -7.12 38.07 -42.01
CA SER A 364 -8.15 38.45 -43.01
C SER A 364 -9.43 37.62 -42.86
N LYS A 365 -10.54 38.35 -43.00
CA LYS A 365 -11.97 38.00 -42.99
C LYS A 365 -12.45 37.29 -44.26
N GLY A 366 -13.67 36.75 -44.18
CA GLY A 366 -14.63 36.55 -45.30
C GLY A 366 -15.25 35.15 -45.27
N SER A 367 -16.42 34.92 -44.66
CA SER A 367 -17.79 35.07 -45.19
C SER A 367 -18.10 34.22 -46.44
N ASP A 368 -18.97 33.21 -46.31
CA ASP A 368 -20.30 33.07 -46.96
C ASP A 368 -20.77 31.60 -46.92
N THR A 369 -21.88 31.32 -46.22
CA THR A 369 -23.22 30.96 -46.76
C THR A 369 -23.32 29.66 -47.55
N GLY A 370 -24.24 28.78 -47.13
CA GLY A 370 -24.64 27.63 -47.92
C GLY A 370 -25.58 26.68 -47.17
N THR A 371 -26.80 27.11 -46.93
CA THR A 371 -27.92 26.31 -46.42
C THR A 371 -28.46 25.38 -47.52
N THR A 372 -28.67 24.10 -47.23
CA THR A 372 -29.75 23.32 -47.87
C THR A 372 -30.28 22.22 -46.96
N THR A 373 -31.53 22.44 -46.56
CA THR A 373 -32.51 21.52 -45.96
C THR A 373 -32.89 20.37 -46.90
N PHE A 374 -33.16 19.19 -46.32
CA PHE A 374 -34.11 18.21 -46.84
C PHE A 374 -34.81 17.48 -45.67
N GLU A 375 -36.03 17.93 -45.37
CA GLU A 375 -37.17 17.13 -44.88
C GLU A 375 -37.66 16.24 -46.07
N GLU A 376 -38.42 15.14 -46.01
CA GLU A 376 -39.34 14.58 -45.01
C GLU A 376 -39.79 13.16 -45.46
N LYS A 377 -40.23 12.35 -44.48
CA LYS A 377 -41.39 11.41 -44.47
C LYS A 377 -41.44 10.07 -45.26
N GLY A 378 -41.96 9.07 -44.53
CA GLY A 378 -42.76 7.93 -45.02
C GLY A 378 -42.49 6.61 -44.25
N ASN A 379 -43.06 6.35 -43.07
CA ASN A 379 -44.41 5.84 -42.73
C ASN A 379 -44.56 4.28 -42.70
N VAL A 380 -44.64 3.75 -41.47
CA VAL A 380 -45.57 2.75 -40.87
C VAL A 380 -45.78 1.33 -41.46
N SER A 381 -45.77 0.35 -40.53
CA SER A 381 -46.52 -0.93 -40.39
C SER A 381 -45.58 -2.16 -40.28
N GLY A 382 -45.77 -3.15 -39.38
CA GLY A 382 -46.87 -3.47 -38.48
C GLY A 382 -46.48 -4.55 -37.46
N GLU A 383 -47.47 -4.92 -36.63
CA GLU A 383 -47.45 -5.91 -35.55
C GLU A 383 -47.09 -7.35 -36.01
N GLY A 384 -46.59 -8.16 -35.07
CA GLY A 384 -46.43 -9.60 -35.27
C GLY A 384 -45.92 -10.33 -34.02
N SER A 385 -46.87 -10.76 -33.18
CA SER A 385 -46.73 -11.67 -32.04
C SER A 385 -46.11 -13.04 -32.36
N GLY A 386 -45.41 -13.67 -31.40
CA GLY A 386 -45.48 -15.13 -31.22
C GLY A 386 -44.21 -15.87 -30.77
N LYS A 387 -44.29 -16.40 -29.54
CA LYS A 387 -43.52 -17.47 -28.86
C LYS A 387 -42.15 -17.16 -28.29
#